data_AF-A0A7V2DD79-F1
#
_entry.id   AF-A0A7V2DD79-F1
#
_cell.length_a   1.000
_cell.length_b   1.000
_cell.length_c   1.000
_cell.angle_alpha   90.00
_cell.angle_beta   90.00
_cell.angle_gamma   90.00
#
_symmetry.space_group_name_H-M   'P 1'
#
loop_
_entity.id
_entity.type
_entity.pdbx_description
1 polymer ?
#
loop_
_entity_poly.entity_id
_entity_poly.type
_entity_poly.pdbx_seq_one_letter_code
_entity_poly.pdbx_strand_id
1 'polypeptide(L)' 'MGEVKFEEALERLESIVKKMEQGEMTLEESLDAFEEGIKLSRFCSKKLDDIERRVEVLLKENSAVTIKQFTGDDENES' A
#
# COMPACT_ATOMS: atom_id res chain seq x y z
N MET A 1 13.97 10.16 -15.40
CA MET A 1 14.08 9.31 -14.20
C MET A 1 12.72 8.68 -14.02
N GLY A 2 12.60 7.36 -14.23
CA GLY A 2 11.31 6.68 -14.27
C GLY A 2 10.64 6.77 -12.91
N GLU A 3 9.47 7.40 -12.86
CA GLU A 3 8.60 7.34 -11.69
C GLU A 3 8.18 5.88 -11.53
N VAL A 4 8.53 5.25 -10.40
CA VAL A 4 8.10 3.88 -10.11
C VAL A 4 6.57 3.88 -10.08
N LYS A 5 5.94 3.01 -10.89
CA LYS A 5 4.48 2.92 -10.91
C LYS A 5 3.96 2.20 -9.66
N PHE A 6 2.72 2.48 -9.30
CA PHE A 6 2.09 1.84 -8.14
C PHE A 6 2.09 0.31 -8.29
N GLU A 7 1.73 -0.19 -9.47
CA GLU A 7 1.65 -1.61 -9.78
C GLU A 7 3.03 -2.28 -9.69
N GLU A 8 4.07 -1.61 -10.19
CA GLU A 8 5.45 -2.11 -10.12
C GLU A 8 5.96 -2.17 -8.68
N ALA A 9 5.66 -1.14 -7.87
CA ALA A 9 6.02 -1.12 -6.46
C ALA A 9 5.30 -2.21 -5.65
N LEU A 10 4.03 -2.46 -5.97
CA LEU A 10 3.23 -3.49 -5.33
C LEU A 10 3.73 -4.89 -5.69
N GLU A 11 3.95 -5.18 -6.97
CA GLU A 11 4.50 -6.46 -7.43
C GLU A 11 5.88 -6.74 -6.82
N ARG A 12 6.71 -5.70 -6.70
CA ARG A 12 8.01 -5.81 -6.04
C ARG A 12 7.86 -6.14 -4.56
N LEU A 13 6.94 -5.49 -3.85
CA LEU A 13 6.67 -5.75 -2.44
C LEU A 13 6.18 -7.19 -2.22
N GLU A 14 5.26 -7.67 -3.05
CA GLU A 14 4.78 -9.06 -3.02
C GLU A 14 5.92 -10.05 -3.24
N SER A 15 6.81 -9.77 -4.20
CA SER A 15 7.99 -10.60 -4.46
C SER A 15 8.92 -10.67 -3.24
N ILE A 16 9.14 -9.55 -2.55
CA ILE A 16 9.96 -9.48 -1.34
C ILE A 16 9.33 -10.31 -0.23
N VAL A 17 8.04 -10.11 0.05
CA VAL A 17 7.32 -10.87 1.08
C VAL A 17 7.41 -12.37 0.81
N LYS A 18 7.15 -12.78 -0.43
CA LYS A 18 7.25 -14.18 -0.84
C LYS A 18 8.64 -14.78 -0.60
N LYS A 19 9.71 -14.02 -0.86
CA LYS A 19 11.09 -14.47 -0.60
C LYS A 19 11.38 -14.58 0.89
N MET A 20 10.88 -13.63 1.70
CA MET A 20 11.03 -13.68 3.16
C MET A 20 10.31 -14.90 3.74
N GLU A 21 9.12 -15.24 3.22
CA GLU A 21 8.34 -16.42 3.63
C GLU A 21 9.00 -17.75 3.26
N GLN A 22 9.81 -17.78 2.19
CA GLN A 22 10.54 -18.98 1.77
C GLN A 22 11.68 -19.34 2.74
N GLY A 23 12.19 -18.38 3.52
CA GLY A 23 13.16 -18.64 4.58
C GLY A 23 14.57 -19.03 4.09
N GLU A 24 14.87 -18.86 2.81
CA GLU A 24 16.19 -19.18 2.22
C GLU A 24 17.19 -18.01 2.28
N MET A 25 16.80 -16.90 2.90
CA MET A 25 17.57 -15.65 2.94
C MET A 25 18.58 -15.66 4.09
N THR A 26 19.76 -15.12 3.83
CA THR A 26 20.71 -14.79 4.90
C THR A 26 20.18 -13.64 5.76
N LEU A 27 20.79 -13.41 6.94
CA LEU A 27 20.41 -12.33 7.83
C LEU A 27 20.54 -10.95 7.17
N GLU A 28 21.64 -10.74 6.43
CA GLU A 28 21.91 -9.49 5.72
C GLU A 28 20.88 -9.25 4.61
N GLU A 29 20.61 -10.27 3.78
CA GLU A 29 19.56 -10.19 2.75
C GLU A 29 18.17 -9.94 3.34
N SER A 30 17.87 -10.54 4.50
CA SER A 30 16.60 -10.35 5.20
C SER A 30 16.43 -8.91 5.70
N LEU A 31 17.52 -8.29 6.16
CA LEU A 31 17.56 -6.88 6.56
C LEU A 31 17.33 -5.96 5.37
N ASP A 32 18.02 -6.19 4.26
CA ASP A 32 17.87 -5.42 3.03
C ASP A 32 16.45 -5.53 2.46
N ALA A 33 15.91 -6.76 2.42
CA ALA A 33 14.55 -7.04 1.99
C ALA A 33 13.51 -6.34 2.88
N PHE A 34 13.71 -6.36 4.20
CA PHE A 34 12.84 -5.66 5.12
C PHE A 34 12.86 -4.14 4.91
N GLU A 35 14.04 -3.54 4.76
CA GLU A 35 14.15 -2.11 4.47
C GLU A 35 13.47 -1.72 3.16
N GLU A 36 13.69 -2.50 2.10
CA GLU A 36 13.06 -2.30 0.80
C GLU A 36 11.53 -2.44 0.92
N GLY A 37 11.05 -3.47 1.61
CA GLY A 37 9.63 -3.71 1.86
C GLY A 37 8.95 -2.55 2.59
N ILE A 38 9.58 -1.99 3.62
CA ILE A 38 9.06 -0.82 4.34
C ILE A 38 8.99 0.41 3.43
N LYS A 39 10.01 0.64 2.59
CA LYS A 39 10.01 1.76 1.63
C LYS A 39 8.88 1.62 0.62
N LEU A 40 8.67 0.44 0.05
CA LEU A 40 7.62 0.16 -0.93
C LEU A 40 6.23 0.24 -0.30
N SER A 41 6.03 -0.33 0.89
CA SER A 41 4.76 -0.24 1.63
C SER A 41 4.35 1.22 1.85
N ARG A 42 5.27 2.06 2.36
CA ARG A 42 5.02 3.49 2.56
C ARG A 42 4.72 4.23 1.25
N PHE A 43 5.41 3.87 0.17
CA PHE A 43 5.15 4.43 -1.15
C PHE A 43 3.72 4.11 -1.63
N CYS A 44 3.32 2.84 -1.54
CA CYS A 44 1.98 2.39 -1.93
C CYS A 44 0.89 3.08 -1.10
N SER A 45 1.01 3.11 0.23
CA SER A 45 0.06 3.81 1.10
C SER A 45 -0.08 5.28 0.73
N LYS A 46 1.05 5.99 0.55
CA LYS A 46 1.01 7.40 0.17
C LYS A 46 0.32 7.63 -1.17
N LYS A 47 0.55 6.77 -2.16
CA LYS A 47 -0.09 6.89 -3.48
C LYS A 47 -1.60 6.69 -3.38
N LEU A 48 -2.06 5.74 -2.56
CA LEU A 48 -3.47 5.53 -2.30
C LEU A 48 -4.11 6.73 -1.59
N ASP A 49 -3.47 7.25 -0.53
CA ASP A 49 -3.95 8.45 0.18
C ASP A 49 -4.10 9.66 -0.77
N ASP A 50 -3.14 9.85 -1.67
CA ASP A 50 -3.18 10.96 -2.63
C ASP A 50 -4.32 10.79 -3.66
N ILE A 51 -4.60 9.55 -4.07
CA ILE A 51 -5.74 9.24 -4.95
C ILE A 51 -7.07 9.44 -4.20
N GLU A 52 -7.18 8.96 -2.97
CA GLU A 52 -8.37 9.11 -2.13
C GLU A 52 -8.73 10.59 -1.93
N ARG A 53 -7.75 11.42 -1.55
CA ARG A 53 -7.95 12.88 -1.43
C ARG A 53 -8.42 13.51 -2.73
N ARG A 54 -7.87 13.10 -3.87
CA ARG A 54 -8.29 13.62 -5.17
C ARG A 54 -9.73 13.23 -5.48
N VAL A 55 -10.13 12.01 -5.18
CA VAL A 55 -11.52 11.55 -5.32
C VAL A 55 -12.44 12.35 -4.40
N GLU A 56 -12.08 12.58 -3.15
CA GLU A 56 -12.86 13.40 -2.22
C GLU A 56 -13.11 14.81 -2.73
N VAL A 57 -12.06 15.48 -3.27
CA VAL A 57 -12.19 16.84 -3.83
C VAL A 57 -13.19 16.84 -5.00
N LEU A 58 -13.05 15.91 -5.94
CA LEU A 58 -13.95 15.80 -7.10
C LEU A 58 -15.41 15.54 -6.69
N LEU A 59 -15.63 14.75 -5.64
CA LEU A 59 -16.98 14.47 -5.13
C LEU A 59 -17.59 15.66 -4.39
N LYS A 60 -16.79 16.42 -3.63
CA LYS A 60 -17.23 17.66 -2.97
C LYS A 60 -17.65 18.73 -3.98
N GLU A 61 -16.95 18.83 -5.11
CA GLU A 61 -17.29 19.75 -6.19
C GLU A 61 -18.62 19.38 -6.89
N ASN A 62 -18.99 18.09 -6.90
CA ASN A 62 -20.20 17.58 -7.57
C ASN A 62 -21.44 17.43 -6.64
N SER A 63 -21.40 17.96 -5.42
CA SER A 63 -22.54 18.15 -4.48
C SER A 63 -23.51 16.98 -4.23
N ALA A 64 -23.12 15.71 -4.42
CA ALA A 64 -24.08 14.59 -4.29
C ALA A 64 -23.55 13.28 -3.68
N VAL A 65 -22.38 13.26 -3.02
CA VAL A 65 -21.88 12.01 -2.41
C VAL A 65 -21.32 12.24 -1.01
N THR A 66 -21.97 11.64 -0.01
CA THR A 66 -21.45 11.53 1.36
C THR A 66 -20.49 10.35 1.43
N ILE A 67 -19.18 10.62 1.47
CA ILE A 67 -18.18 9.59 1.80
C ILE A 67 -18.35 9.22 3.28
N LYS A 68 -18.70 7.96 3.56
CA LYS A 68 -18.54 7.38 4.89
C LYS A 68 -17.12 6.83 4.99
N GLN A 69 -16.44 7.10 6.11
CA GLN A 69 -15.19 6.43 6.44
C GLN A 69 -15.47 4.93 6.54
N PHE A 70 -14.78 4.12 5.73
CA PHE A 70 -14.82 2.68 5.86
C PHE A 70 -13.92 2.29 7.04
N THR A 71 -14.49 2.28 8.25
CA THR A 71 -13.88 1.64 9.40
C THR A 71 -14.19 0.15 9.28
N GLY A 72 -13.21 -0.67 8.89
CA GLY A 72 -13.36 -2.12 8.70
C GLY A 72 -13.58 -2.91 9.99
N ASP A 73 -14.53 -2.48 10.84
CA ASP A 73 -14.89 -3.07 12.13
C ASP A 73 -16.35 -3.61 12.13
N ASP A 74 -16.77 -4.24 11.04
CA ASP A 74 -17.86 -5.22 11.01
C ASP A 74 -17.17 -6.51 10.49
N GLU A 75 -16.94 -7.61 11.20
CA GLU A 75 -17.72 -8.29 12.22
C GLU A 75 -16.77 -9.04 13.19
N ASN A 76 -16.77 -8.65 14.47
CA ASN A 76 -16.56 -9.60 15.56
C ASN A 76 -17.93 -10.22 15.85
N GLU A 77 -18.37 -11.16 15.01
CA GLU A 77 -19.46 -12.05 15.40
C GLU A 77 -18.90 -13.06 16.42
N SER A 78 -19.51 -13.03 17.60
CA SER A 78 -19.23 -13.89 18.75
C SER A 78 -19.60 -15.36 18.53
#